data_AF-A0A7Z7IC76-F1
#
_entry.id   AF-A0A7Z7IC76-F1
#
_cell.length_a   1.000
_cell.length_b   1.000
_cell.length_c   1.000
_cell.angle_alpha   90.00
_cell.angle_beta   90.00
_cell.angle_gamma   90.00
#
_symmetry.space_group_name_H-M   'P 1'
#
loop_
_entity.id
_entity.type
_entity.pdbx_description
1 polymer ?
#
loop_
_entity_poly.entity_id
_entity_poly.type
_entity_poly.pdbx_seq_one_letter_code
_entity_poly.pdbx_strand_id
1 'polypeptide(L)'
;MTSTPLFRALPGADAPIDIWFNDRPLRVLGGRSVAAALLAAGIDRFRATPVSGAPRAPYCMMGACFECLVEIDGVPSRQSCMVTVREGMRIHSQEGARDLPPVESEPVENAHGR
;
A
#
# COMPACT_ATOMS: atom_id res chain seq x y z
N MET A 1 -34.23 -12.01 13.38
CA MET A 1 -34.28 -10.57 13.67
C MET A 1 -33.13 -9.91 12.92
N THR A 2 -33.37 -9.34 11.74
CA THR A 2 -32.39 -8.49 11.05
C THR A 2 -32.87 -7.06 11.13
N SER A 3 -32.19 -6.25 11.94
CA SER A 3 -32.46 -4.81 12.05
C SER A 3 -32.08 -4.11 10.75
N THR A 4 -32.84 -3.10 10.35
CA THR A 4 -32.44 -2.20 9.26
C THR A 4 -31.14 -1.50 9.64
N PRO A 5 -30.10 -1.54 8.78
CA PRO A 5 -28.83 -0.90 9.12
C PRO A 5 -28.97 0.62 9.14
N LEU A 6 -28.39 1.26 10.15
CA LEU A 6 -28.32 2.72 10.27
C LEU A 6 -27.39 3.37 9.23
N PHE A 7 -26.47 2.59 8.68
CA PHE A 7 -25.49 3.03 7.68
C PHE A 7 -25.71 2.30 6.37
N ARG A 8 -25.49 3.00 5.25
CA ARG A 8 -25.45 2.42 3.92
C ARG A 8 -24.09 2.68 3.28
N ALA A 9 -23.63 1.77 2.42
CA ALA A 9 -22.49 2.04 1.57
C ALA A 9 -22.79 3.25 0.66
N LEU A 10 -21.78 4.09 0.43
CA LEU A 10 -21.90 5.17 -0.54
C LEU A 10 -21.94 4.59 -1.96
N PRO A 11 -22.72 5.18 -2.89
CA PRO A 11 -22.73 4.75 -4.29
C PRO A 11 -21.31 4.77 -4.87
N GLY A 12 -20.88 3.69 -5.53
CA GLY A 12 -19.56 3.56 -6.13
C GLY A 12 -18.45 3.07 -5.18
N ALA A 13 -18.66 3.11 -3.87
CA ALA A 13 -17.93 2.22 -2.97
C ALA A 13 -18.47 0.80 -3.22
N ASP A 14 -17.58 -0.18 -3.39
CA ASP A 14 -17.92 -1.58 -3.67
C ASP A 14 -18.32 -1.94 -5.11
N ALA A 15 -18.14 -1.05 -6.10
CA ALA A 15 -18.11 -1.53 -7.48
C ALA A 15 -16.86 -2.41 -7.70
N PRO A 16 -16.98 -3.63 -8.24
CA PRO A 16 -15.81 -4.46 -8.55
C PRO A 16 -14.94 -3.79 -9.62
N ILE A 17 -13.63 -3.75 -9.39
CA ILE A 17 -12.60 -3.18 -10.26
C ILE A 17 -11.46 -4.18 -10.47
N ASP A 18 -10.75 -4.07 -11.59
CA ASP A 18 -9.56 -4.89 -11.87
C ASP A 18 -8.28 -4.14 -11.48
N ILE A 19 -7.42 -4.85 -10.76
CA ILE A 19 -6.06 -4.42 -10.41
C ILE A 19 -5.08 -5.56 -10.69
N TRP A 20 -3.79 -5.28 -10.63
CA TRP A 20 -2.74 -6.29 -10.71
C TRP A 20 -1.89 -6.27 -9.45
N PHE A 21 -1.69 -7.43 -8.84
CA PHE A 21 -0.77 -7.60 -7.73
C PHE A 21 0.31 -8.62 -8.10
N ASN A 22 1.57 -8.18 -8.14
CA ASN A 22 2.70 -8.98 -8.64
C ASN A 22 2.37 -9.61 -10.01
N ASP A 23 1.92 -8.76 -10.94
CA ASP A 23 1.51 -9.11 -12.30
C ASP A 23 0.32 -10.06 -12.44
N ARG A 24 -0.30 -10.49 -11.32
CA ARG A 24 -1.51 -11.31 -11.32
C ARG A 24 -2.75 -10.45 -11.24
N PRO A 25 -3.75 -10.65 -12.14
CA PRO A 25 -4.99 -9.89 -12.08
C PRO A 25 -5.79 -10.27 -10.82
N LEU A 26 -6.35 -9.27 -10.15
CA LEU A 26 -7.24 -9.42 -9.01
C LEU A 26 -8.49 -8.56 -9.20
N ARG A 27 -9.66 -9.17 -8.98
CA ARG A 27 -10.95 -8.48 -8.93
C ARG A 27 -11.23 -8.08 -7.48
N VAL A 28 -11.29 -6.79 -7.19
CA VAL A 28 -11.50 -6.27 -5.82
C VAL A 28 -12.61 -5.22 -5.77
N LEU A 29 -13.08 -4.89 -4.58
CA LEU A 29 -14.06 -3.83 -4.37
C LEU A 29 -13.36 -2.46 -4.37
N GLY A 30 -13.82 -1.55 -5.25
CA GLY A 30 -13.36 -0.17 -5.34
C GLY A 30 -13.72 0.68 -4.12
N GLY A 31 -13.08 1.84 -3.99
CA GLY A 31 -13.37 2.81 -2.93
C GLY A 31 -12.81 2.45 -1.55
N ARG A 32 -12.08 1.34 -1.45
CA ARG A 32 -11.36 0.90 -0.24
C ARG A 32 -9.89 1.32 -0.30
N SER A 33 -9.15 1.18 0.81
CA SER A 33 -7.69 1.29 0.73
C SER A 33 -7.11 0.10 -0.04
N VAL A 34 -5.96 0.28 -0.68
CA VAL A 34 -5.23 -0.80 -1.36
C VAL A 34 -4.92 -1.93 -0.36
N ALA A 35 -4.55 -1.59 0.89
CA ALA A 35 -4.35 -2.58 1.94
C ALA A 35 -5.60 -3.43 2.21
N ALA A 36 -6.75 -2.77 2.37
CA ALA A 36 -8.01 -3.48 2.64
C ALA A 36 -8.44 -4.33 1.43
N ALA A 37 -8.26 -3.84 0.20
CA ALA A 37 -8.59 -4.57 -1.01
C ALA A 37 -7.74 -5.85 -1.16
N LEU A 38 -6.43 -5.76 -0.95
CA LEU A 38 -5.52 -6.90 -1.03
C LEU A 38 -5.76 -7.92 0.09
N LEU A 39 -5.98 -7.48 1.34
CA LEU A 39 -6.34 -8.40 2.44
C LEU A 39 -7.65 -9.13 2.18
N ALA A 40 -8.67 -8.43 1.65
CA ALA A 40 -9.94 -9.05 1.29
C ALA A 40 -9.79 -10.08 0.15
N ALA A 41 -8.78 -9.91 -0.71
CA ALA A 41 -8.39 -10.88 -1.73
C ALA A 41 -7.49 -12.01 -1.20
N GLY A 42 -7.24 -12.07 0.11
CA GLY A 42 -6.42 -13.12 0.75
C GLY A 42 -4.91 -12.90 0.69
N ILE A 43 -4.45 -11.71 0.32
CA ILE A 43 -3.02 -11.36 0.31
C ILE A 43 -2.59 -10.92 1.70
N ASP A 44 -1.64 -11.63 2.30
CA ASP A 44 -1.12 -11.37 3.65
C ASP A 44 0.37 -10.97 3.67
N ARG A 45 1.06 -10.97 2.53
CA ARG A 45 2.46 -10.53 2.39
C ARG A 45 2.56 -9.33 1.45
N PHE A 46 3.00 -8.20 2.01
CA PHE A 46 3.10 -6.92 1.29
C PHE A 46 4.56 -6.51 1.07
N ARG A 47 5.43 -6.82 2.04
CA ARG A 47 6.86 -6.57 1.93
C ARG A 47 7.71 -7.51 2.77
N ALA A 48 9.00 -7.50 2.52
CA ALA A 48 10.01 -8.01 3.43
C ALA A 48 10.73 -6.86 4.17
N THR A 49 11.08 -7.04 5.43
CA THR A 49 11.91 -6.07 6.14
C THR A 49 13.32 -5.99 5.53
N PRO A 50 13.95 -4.79 5.45
CA PRO A 50 15.24 -4.62 4.78
C PRO A 50 16.40 -5.45 5.32
N VAL A 51 16.41 -5.73 6.63
CA VAL A 51 17.54 -6.39 7.29
C VAL A 51 17.36 -7.91 7.37
N SER A 52 16.24 -8.37 7.95
CA SER A 52 16.03 -9.81 8.19
C SER A 52 15.18 -10.51 7.12
N GLY A 53 14.66 -9.79 6.14
CA GLY A 53 13.77 -10.36 5.13
C GLY A 53 12.42 -10.84 5.67
N ALA A 54 12.07 -10.54 6.93
CA ALA A 54 10.83 -11.00 7.55
C ALA A 54 9.60 -10.46 6.78
N PRO A 55 8.60 -11.30 6.47
CA PRO A 55 7.40 -10.88 5.75
C PRO A 55 6.54 -9.99 6.64
N ARG A 56 5.93 -8.96 6.04
CA ARG A 56 5.08 -8.00 6.73
C ARG A 56 3.76 -7.79 6.00
N ALA A 57 2.74 -7.55 6.80
CA ALA A 57 1.37 -7.30 6.40
C ALA A 57 0.89 -5.97 7.02
N PRO A 58 -0.20 -5.36 6.52
CA PRO A 58 -0.82 -4.22 7.16
C PRO A 58 -1.20 -4.53 8.62
N TYR A 59 -0.75 -3.69 9.55
CA TYR A 59 -1.05 -3.82 10.98
C TYR A 59 -1.96 -2.70 11.48
N CYS A 60 -1.48 -1.44 11.44
CA CYS A 60 -2.22 -0.33 12.04
C CYS A 60 -3.40 0.22 11.22
N MET A 61 -3.41 0.02 9.90
CA MET A 61 -4.39 0.63 8.97
C MET A 61 -4.52 2.16 9.01
N MET A 62 -3.56 2.88 9.61
CA MET A 62 -3.61 4.33 9.83
C MET A 62 -2.37 5.06 9.33
N GLY A 63 -1.46 4.36 8.65
CA GLY A 63 -0.21 4.93 8.13
C GLY A 63 0.94 5.08 9.15
N ALA A 64 0.76 4.65 10.40
CA ALA A 64 1.76 4.83 11.45
C ALA A 64 2.87 3.76 11.48
N CYS A 65 2.55 2.51 11.12
CA CYS A 65 3.46 1.37 11.33
C CYS A 65 4.42 1.08 10.16
N PHE A 66 4.15 1.59 8.96
CA PHE A 66 4.94 1.29 7.75
C PHE A 66 5.05 -0.20 7.37
N GLU A 67 4.21 -1.07 7.92
CA GLU A 67 4.23 -2.50 7.58
C GLU A 67 3.51 -2.82 6.26
N CYS A 68 2.63 -1.93 5.82
CA CYS A 68 1.81 -2.06 4.60
C CYS A 68 2.48 -1.51 3.33
N LEU A 69 3.79 -1.25 3.34
CA LEU A 69 4.45 -0.64 2.19
C LEU A 69 4.45 -1.58 0.98
N VAL A 70 4.11 -1.02 -0.17
CA VAL A 70 4.12 -1.66 -1.50
C VAL A 70 4.59 -0.63 -2.53
N GLU A 71 4.91 -1.10 -3.73
CA GLU A 71 4.98 -0.25 -4.90
C GLU A 71 3.58 -0.10 -5.52
N ILE A 72 3.22 1.12 -5.93
CA ILE A 72 1.97 1.40 -6.64
C ILE A 72 2.31 2.25 -7.86
N ASP A 73 1.98 1.75 -9.05
CA ASP A 73 2.17 2.41 -10.34
C ASP A 73 3.62 2.93 -10.51
N GLY A 74 4.60 2.08 -10.17
CA GLY A 74 6.03 2.39 -10.27
C GLY A 74 6.59 3.25 -9.13
N VAL A 75 5.77 3.68 -8.16
CA VAL A 75 6.24 4.46 -7.01
C VAL A 75 6.43 3.53 -5.81
N PRO A 76 7.66 3.34 -5.30
CA PRO A 76 7.91 2.44 -4.18
C PRO A 76 7.50 3.05 -2.85
N SER A 77 7.47 2.21 -1.81
CA SER A 77 7.24 2.63 -0.41
C SER A 77 5.97 3.46 -0.21
N ARG A 78 4.89 3.07 -0.89
CA ARG A 78 3.55 3.64 -0.69
C ARG A 78 2.88 2.93 0.47
N GLN A 79 2.33 3.71 1.40
CA GLN A 79 1.50 3.19 2.48
C GLN A 79 0.14 2.76 1.89
N SER A 80 0.01 1.49 1.50
CA SER A 80 -1.21 0.98 0.86
C SER A 80 -2.49 1.20 1.68
N CYS A 81 -2.37 1.31 3.02
CA CYS A 81 -3.52 1.63 3.87
C CYS A 81 -4.04 3.08 3.70
N MET A 82 -3.23 3.98 3.14
CA MET A 82 -3.56 5.39 2.92
C MET A 82 -3.88 5.72 1.45
N VAL A 83 -3.85 4.72 0.56
CA VAL A 83 -4.11 4.91 -0.88
C VAL A 83 -5.43 4.22 -1.21
N THR A 84 -6.39 4.95 -1.80
CA THR A 84 -7.63 4.37 -2.32
C THR A 84 -7.35 3.56 -3.58
N VAL A 85 -7.83 2.32 -3.63
CA VAL A 85 -7.70 1.44 -4.80
C VAL A 85 -8.53 1.97 -5.98
N ARG A 86 -7.97 1.88 -7.20
CA ARG A 86 -8.60 2.33 -8.44
C ARG A 86 -8.40 1.29 -9.54
N GLU A 87 -9.34 1.27 -10.48
CA GLU A 87 -9.26 0.47 -11.71
C GLU A 87 -7.90 0.66 -12.40
N GLY A 88 -7.30 -0.44 -12.87
CA GLY A 88 -6.04 -0.37 -13.62
C GLY A 88 -4.77 -0.42 -12.79
N MET A 89 -4.84 -0.27 -11.45
CA MET A 89 -3.64 -0.13 -10.60
C MET A 89 -2.68 -1.31 -10.73
N ARG A 90 -1.38 -1.00 -10.84
CA ARG A 90 -0.28 -1.97 -10.79
C ARG A 90 0.38 -1.90 -9.41
N ILE A 91 0.31 -2.99 -8.66
CA ILE A 91 0.81 -3.05 -7.28
C ILE A 91 1.82 -4.19 -7.18
N HIS A 92 2.99 -3.92 -6.59
CA HIS A 92 3.99 -4.93 -6.33
C HIS A 92 4.37 -4.98 -4.85
N SER A 93 4.56 -6.19 -4.33
CA SER A 93 5.15 -6.37 -3.01
C SER A 93 6.59 -5.84 -3.01
N GLN A 94 7.01 -5.20 -1.93
CA GLN A 94 8.35 -4.62 -1.85
C GLN A 94 9.33 -5.55 -1.13
N GLU A 95 10.44 -5.86 -1.77
CA GLU A 95 11.51 -6.64 -1.16
C GLU A 95 12.64 -5.69 -0.76
N GLY A 96 13.04 -5.71 0.52
CA GLY A 96 14.16 -4.91 0.98
C GLY A 96 13.88 -3.41 1.16
N ALA A 97 14.97 -2.63 1.20
CA ALA A 97 14.90 -1.16 1.18
C ALA A 97 14.59 -0.66 -0.24
N ARG A 98 13.94 0.51 -0.35
CA ARG A 98 13.78 1.16 -1.65
C ARG A 98 15.15 1.64 -2.16
N ASP A 99 15.29 1.65 -3.47
CA ASP A 99 16.41 2.35 -4.09
C ASP A 99 16.28 3.86 -3.88
N LEU A 100 17.40 4.51 -3.60
CA LEU A 100 17.51 5.96 -3.62
C LEU A 100 18.07 6.38 -4.97
N PRO A 101 17.54 7.45 -5.59
CA PRO A 101 18.21 8.04 -6.73
C PRO A 101 19.63 8.45 -6.32
N PRO A 102 20.60 8.43 -7.26
CA PRO A 102 21.94 8.90 -6.98
C PRO A 102 21.88 10.33 -6.42
N VAL A 103 22.53 10.55 -5.28
CA VAL A 103 22.67 11.88 -4.70
C VAL A 103 23.84 12.57 -5.41
N GLU A 104 23.56 13.65 -6.14
CA GLU A 104 24.62 14.56 -6.58
C GLU A 104 25.15 15.29 -5.34
N SER A 105 26.44 15.09 -5.04
CA SER A 105 27.06 15.63 -3.84
C SER A 105 27.38 17.12 -4.02
N GLU A 106 26.44 17.99 -3.66
CA GLU A 106 26.76 19.39 -3.34
C GLU A 106 27.41 19.42 -1.94
N PRO A 107 28.45 20.24 -1.70
CA PRO A 107 29.07 20.36 -0.39
C PRO A 107 28.03 20.82 0.63
N VAL A 108 27.70 19.95 1.58
CA VAL A 108 26.85 20.28 2.73
C VAL A 108 27.62 21.25 3.61
N GLU A 109 27.39 22.55 3.47
CA GLU A 109 27.87 23.54 4.43
C GLU A 109 27.20 23.24 5.78
N ASN A 110 28.01 22.92 6.79
CA ASN A 110 27.54 22.49 8.09
C ASN A 110 26.64 23.57 8.72
N ALA A 111 25.31 23.37 8.69
CA ALA A 111 24.32 24.27 9.28
C ALA A 111 24.34 24.34 10.82
N HIS A 112 25.35 23.73 11.46
CA HIS A 112 25.55 23.74 12.91
C HIS A 112 26.93 24.30 13.24
N GLY A 113 27.18 25.55 12.87
CA GLY A 113 28.34 26.33 13.29
C GLY A 113 28.33 26.65 14.79
N ARG A 114 28.63 25.64 15.61
CA ARG A 114 29.09 25.76 17.01
C ARG A 114 30.18 24.75 17.27
#